data_AF-A0A061QQR6-F1
#
_entry.id   AF-A0A061QQR6-F1
#
_cell.length_a   1.000
_cell.length_b   1.000
_cell.length_c   1.000
_cell.angle_alpha   90.00
_cell.angle_beta   90.00
_cell.angle_gamma   90.00
#
_symmetry.space_group_name_H-M   'P 1'
#
loop_
_entity.id
_entity.type
_entity.pdbx_description
1 polymer ?
#
loop_
_entity_poly.entity_id
_entity_poly.type
_entity_poly.pdbx_seq_one_letter_code
_entity_poly.pdbx_strand_id
1 'polypeptide(L)'
;FRNRYLLVLTTTSTLALGMNLPAFLVILKGTRMYVGPRQGNIQSSGYKEYDRATCLQMIGRAGRPQFDTFGRAIIMTTTEHADRYRDLVSGCEQVDSQLHGSIMEHLNAEVCLRTIVDMQTASTWLRHTYLYFRACKQPKRYGFLPSNKVGECTASVECKIDQMISHEIGRLAQNGLVVSEPGTTHVRPTKFGDLMARHSIRFQTMT
;
A
#
# COMPACT_ATOMS: atom_id res chain seq x y z
N PHE A 1 11.20 28.74 -20.24
CA PHE A 1 11.22 28.10 -18.92
C PHE A 1 12.61 28.18 -18.26
N ARG A 2 13.61 27.36 -18.65
CA ARG A 2 14.98 27.44 -18.07
C ARG A 2 15.65 28.79 -18.34
N ASN A 3 15.51 29.27 -19.58
CA ASN A 3 15.97 30.58 -20.01
C ASN A 3 14.93 31.70 -19.78
N ARG A 4 13.90 31.45 -18.95
CA ARG A 4 12.85 32.41 -18.56
C ARG A 4 11.97 33.03 -19.67
N TYR A 5 12.10 32.61 -20.93
CA TYR A 5 11.24 33.08 -22.04
C TYR A 5 9.75 32.66 -21.96
N LEU A 6 9.42 31.67 -21.13
CA LEU A 6 8.04 31.22 -20.93
C LEU A 6 7.71 31.44 -19.46
N LEU A 7 6.69 32.26 -19.20
CA LEU A 7 6.24 32.65 -17.86
C LEU A 7 5.29 31.63 -17.24
N VAL A 8 4.48 30.95 -18.06
CA VAL A 8 3.50 29.96 -17.64
C VAL A 8 3.70 28.67 -18.42
N LEU A 9 3.69 27.54 -17.71
CA LEU A 9 3.76 26.20 -18.29
C LEU A 9 2.62 25.37 -17.71
N THR A 10 1.81 24.76 -18.58
CA THR A 10 0.76 23.82 -18.18
C THR A 10 1.21 22.41 -18.50
N THR A 11 1.23 21.52 -17.52
CA THR A 11 1.69 20.12 -17.68
C THR A 11 0.76 19.13 -17.01
N THR A 12 0.89 17.87 -17.40
CA THR A 12 0.30 16.72 -16.70
C THR A 12 1.16 16.27 -15.52
N SER A 13 0.62 15.36 -14.68
CA SER A 13 1.30 14.80 -13.50
C SER A 13 2.63 14.12 -13.82
N THR A 14 2.82 13.64 -15.05
CA THR A 14 4.06 12.98 -15.51
C THR A 14 5.31 13.86 -15.38
N LEU A 15 5.20 15.18 -15.53
CA LEU A 15 6.34 16.08 -15.37
C LEU A 15 6.92 16.03 -13.95
N ALA A 16 6.05 15.90 -12.95
CA ALA A 16 6.47 15.85 -11.55
C ALA A 16 7.35 14.63 -11.24
N LEU A 17 7.25 13.56 -12.03
CA LEU A 17 8.06 12.35 -11.87
C LEU A 17 9.25 12.31 -12.84
N GLY A 18 9.06 12.80 -14.07
CA GLY A 18 10.00 12.56 -15.17
C GLY A 18 11.11 13.61 -15.33
N MET A 19 10.91 14.85 -14.85
CA MET A 19 11.90 15.92 -15.06
C MET A 19 12.08 16.81 -13.84
N ASN A 20 13.34 17.18 -13.58
CA ASN A 20 13.65 18.17 -12.56
C ASN A 20 13.48 19.59 -13.09
N LEU A 21 12.25 20.10 -12.99
CA LEU A 21 11.86 21.39 -13.51
C LEU A 21 11.15 22.23 -12.43
N PRO A 22 11.90 22.93 -11.55
CA PRO A 22 11.31 23.74 -10.50
C PRO A 22 10.78 25.09 -11.02
N ALA A 23 9.72 25.59 -10.39
CA ALA A 23 9.11 26.89 -10.67
C ALA A 23 8.81 27.62 -9.36
N PHE A 24 8.84 28.96 -9.35
CA PHE A 24 8.53 29.73 -8.15
C PHE A 24 7.11 29.41 -7.61
N LEU A 25 6.12 29.39 -8.51
CA LEU A 25 4.73 29.08 -8.22
C LEU A 25 4.31 27.79 -8.94
N VAL A 26 3.74 26.85 -8.19
CA VAL A 26 3.07 25.66 -8.74
C VAL A 26 1.59 25.70 -8.38
N ILE A 27 0.72 25.50 -9.37
CA ILE A 27 -0.72 25.41 -9.17
C ILE A 27 -1.18 23.99 -9.54
N LEU A 28 -1.65 23.25 -8.55
CA LEU A 28 -2.34 21.98 -8.75
C LEU A 28 -3.82 22.29 -9.00
N LYS A 29 -4.19 22.41 -10.28
CA LYS A 29 -5.54 22.75 -10.72
C LYS A 29 -6.43 21.50 -10.75
N GLY A 30 -7.14 21.26 -9.66
CA GLY A 30 -8.05 20.12 -9.51
C GLY A 30 -7.33 18.87 -9.01
N THR A 31 -7.92 18.20 -8.03
CA THR A 31 -7.29 17.07 -7.34
C THR A 31 -7.81 15.70 -7.75
N ARG A 32 -8.71 15.64 -8.74
CA ARG A 32 -9.33 14.41 -9.22
C ARG A 32 -8.70 13.95 -10.53
N MET A 33 -8.40 12.67 -10.60
CA MET A 33 -8.00 11.99 -11.83
C MET A 33 -8.99 10.89 -12.18
N TYR A 34 -9.23 10.70 -13.48
CA TYR A 34 -10.01 9.56 -13.94
C TYR A 34 -9.15 8.30 -13.83
N VAL A 35 -9.67 7.29 -13.13
CA VAL A 35 -9.09 5.96 -13.07
C VAL A 35 -9.98 5.04 -13.91
N GLY A 36 -9.42 4.56 -15.02
CA GLY A 36 -10.09 3.60 -15.88
C GLY A 36 -10.31 2.25 -15.18
N PRO A 37 -11.16 1.39 -15.77
CA PRO A 37 -11.38 0.05 -15.23
C PRO A 37 -10.05 -0.72 -15.16
N ARG A 38 -9.67 -1.14 -13.96
CA ARG A 38 -8.51 -2.03 -13.76
C ARG A 38 -9.01 -3.47 -13.71
N GLN A 39 -8.42 -4.34 -14.52
CA GLN A 39 -8.58 -5.81 -14.54
C GLN A 39 -9.94 -6.31 -14.02
N GLY A 40 -10.93 -6.36 -14.91
CA GLY A 40 -12.17 -7.10 -14.69
C GLY A 40 -13.25 -6.45 -13.81
N ASN A 41 -12.95 -5.39 -13.06
CA ASN A 41 -13.94 -4.74 -12.20
C ASN A 41 -14.42 -3.40 -12.79
N ILE A 42 -15.45 -3.47 -13.65
CA ILE A 42 -16.09 -2.32 -14.31
C ILE A 42 -16.64 -1.31 -13.29
N GLN A 43 -17.02 -1.75 -12.09
CA GLN A 43 -17.52 -0.87 -11.03
C GLN A 43 -16.45 0.02 -10.39
N SER A 44 -15.17 -0.17 -10.73
CA SER A 44 -14.05 0.58 -10.16
C SER A 44 -13.67 1.83 -10.95
N SER A 45 -14.29 2.07 -12.11
CA SER A 45 -13.98 3.21 -12.98
C SER A 45 -14.63 4.48 -12.47
N GLY A 46 -13.89 5.58 -12.43
CA GLY A 46 -14.42 6.87 -12.01
C GLY A 46 -13.34 7.87 -11.63
N TYR A 47 -13.77 9.06 -11.21
CA TYR A 47 -12.88 10.06 -10.66
C TYR A 47 -12.47 9.69 -9.24
N LYS A 48 -11.17 9.67 -8.98
CA LYS A 48 -10.60 9.48 -7.65
C LYS A 48 -9.64 10.62 -7.36
N GLU A 49 -9.52 10.99 -6.09
CA GLU A 49 -8.49 11.92 -5.65
C GLU A 49 -7.10 11.36 -6.00
N TYR A 50 -6.19 12.24 -6.42
CA TYR A 50 -4.80 11.87 -6.64
C TYR A 50 -4.21 11.21 -5.41
N ASP A 51 -3.28 10.28 -5.66
CA ASP A 51 -2.47 9.72 -4.60
C ASP A 51 -1.62 10.81 -3.92
N ARG A 52 -1.41 10.64 -2.62
CA ARG A 52 -0.67 11.57 -1.77
C ARG A 52 0.73 11.83 -2.31
N ALA A 53 1.45 10.77 -2.68
CA ALA A 53 2.81 10.89 -3.20
C ALA A 53 2.84 11.70 -4.50
N THR A 54 1.86 11.50 -5.38
CA THR A 54 1.78 12.27 -6.63
C THR A 54 1.53 13.76 -6.36
N CYS A 55 0.65 14.08 -5.40
CA CYS A 55 0.39 15.46 -5.00
C CYS A 55 1.66 16.12 -4.42
N LEU A 56 2.34 15.44 -3.50
CA LEU A 56 3.60 15.90 -2.90
C LEU A 56 4.69 16.11 -3.97
N GLN A 57 4.81 15.20 -4.93
CA GLN A 57 5.76 15.34 -6.04
C GLN A 57 5.45 16.56 -6.92
N MET A 58 4.17 16.84 -7.20
CA MET A 58 3.76 18.01 -7.97
C MET A 58 4.07 19.31 -7.22
N ILE A 59 3.62 19.45 -5.98
CA ILE A 59 3.85 20.69 -5.20
C ILE A 59 5.31 20.87 -4.80
N GLY A 60 6.08 19.78 -4.69
CA GLY A 60 7.52 19.81 -4.42
C GLY A 60 8.36 20.43 -5.54
N ARG A 61 7.75 20.74 -6.70
CA ARG A 61 8.37 21.56 -7.75
C ARG A 61 8.30 23.07 -7.46
N ALA A 62 7.59 23.48 -6.42
CA ALA A 62 7.50 24.87 -6.00
C ALA A 62 8.80 25.33 -5.33
N GLY A 63 9.29 26.49 -5.76
CA GLY A 63 10.57 27.07 -5.35
C GLY A 63 11.73 26.57 -6.20
N ARG A 64 12.57 27.49 -6.67
CA ARG A 64 13.80 27.16 -7.40
C ARG A 64 14.97 27.26 -6.42
N PRO A 65 15.62 26.12 -6.07
CA PRO A 65 16.85 26.16 -5.29
C PRO A 65 17.84 27.12 -5.94
N GLN A 66 18.56 27.92 -5.13
CA GLN A 66 19.55 28.93 -5.55
C GLN A 66 18.99 30.22 -6.17
N PHE A 67 17.72 30.28 -6.57
CA PHE A 67 17.14 31.49 -7.18
C PHE A 67 16.08 32.17 -6.32
N ASP A 68 15.28 31.39 -5.59
CA ASP A 68 14.20 31.90 -4.76
C ASP A 68 14.49 31.64 -3.28
N THR A 69 14.12 32.57 -2.41
CA THR A 69 14.19 32.39 -0.95
C THR A 69 13.04 31.53 -0.41
N PHE A 70 11.93 31.46 -1.15
CA PHE A 70 10.79 30.60 -0.88
C PHE A 70 10.07 30.22 -2.17
N GLY A 71 9.29 29.14 -2.14
CA GLY A 71 8.37 28.76 -3.19
C GLY A 71 6.92 28.90 -2.74
N ARG A 72 5.98 28.90 -3.68
CA ARG A 72 4.54 28.86 -3.38
C ARG A 72 3.87 27.72 -4.14
N ALA A 73 3.08 26.93 -3.43
CA ALA A 73 2.21 25.92 -4.00
C ALA A 73 0.75 26.28 -3.71
N ILE A 74 -0.12 26.16 -4.71
CA ILE A 74 -1.57 26.35 -4.58
C ILE A 74 -2.24 25.05 -4.99
N ILE A 75 -3.04 24.46 -4.10
CA ILE A 75 -3.84 23.27 -4.38
C ILE A 75 -5.30 23.70 -4.51
N MET A 76 -5.88 23.49 -5.69
CA MET A 76 -7.30 23.77 -5.95
C MET A 76 -8.09 22.48 -5.84
N THR A 77 -8.95 22.37 -4.84
CA THR A 77 -9.78 21.19 -4.55
C THR A 77 -11.18 21.60 -4.11
N THR A 78 -12.08 20.62 -3.91
CA THR A 78 -13.41 20.83 -3.34
C THR A 78 -13.31 21.07 -1.84
N THR A 79 -14.26 21.83 -1.27
CA THR A 79 -14.29 22.13 0.18
C THR A 79 -14.25 20.86 1.04
N GLU A 80 -14.93 19.80 0.59
CA GLU A 80 -14.95 18.48 1.23
C GLU A 80 -13.55 17.85 1.42
N HIS A 81 -12.60 18.12 0.51
CA HIS A 81 -11.26 17.53 0.54
C HIS A 81 -10.17 18.51 1.00
N ALA A 82 -10.53 19.75 1.35
CA ALA A 82 -9.58 20.77 1.75
C ALA A 82 -8.72 20.33 2.95
N ASP A 83 -9.33 19.68 3.95
CA ASP A 83 -8.63 19.23 5.15
C ASP A 83 -7.64 18.10 4.85
N ARG A 84 -8.01 17.15 3.98
CA ARG A 84 -7.11 16.09 3.51
C ARG A 84 -5.81 16.67 2.93
N TYR A 85 -5.90 17.72 2.13
CA TYR A 85 -4.72 18.36 1.53
C TYR A 85 -3.95 19.25 2.50
N ARG A 86 -4.62 19.80 3.52
CA ARG A 86 -3.97 20.50 4.62
C ARG A 86 -3.12 19.55 5.46
N ASP A 87 -3.67 18.38 5.79
CA ASP A 87 -2.97 17.33 6.53
C ASP A 87 -1.81 16.75 5.73
N LEU A 88 -1.99 16.59 4.41
CA LEU A 88 -0.92 16.16 3.51
C LEU A 88 0.30 17.11 3.57
N VAL A 89 0.05 18.42 3.56
CA VAL A 89 1.12 19.44 3.54
C VAL A 89 1.71 19.67 4.93
N SER A 90 0.94 19.45 6.00
CA SER A 90 1.46 19.57 7.38
C SER A 90 2.49 18.47 7.71
N GLY A 91 2.47 17.36 6.97
CA GLY A 91 3.35 16.22 7.21
C GLY A 91 3.03 15.45 8.51
N CYS A 92 1.87 15.72 9.12
CA CYS A 92 1.45 15.08 10.37
C CYS A 92 0.70 13.75 10.15
N GLU A 93 0.43 13.36 8.90
CA GLU A 93 -0.26 12.10 8.61
C GLU A 93 0.56 10.88 9.04
N GLN A 94 -0.10 9.95 9.72
CA GLN A 94 0.52 8.67 10.07
C GLN A 94 0.55 7.73 8.86
N VAL A 95 1.71 7.12 8.64
CA VAL A 95 1.87 6.03 7.68
C VAL A 95 1.42 4.72 8.32
N ASP A 96 0.60 3.95 7.59
CA ASP A 96 0.03 2.68 8.03
C ASP A 96 0.32 1.56 7.03
N SER A 97 0.33 0.32 7.52
CA SER A 97 0.57 -0.85 6.67
C SER A 97 -0.68 -1.21 5.87
N GLN A 98 -0.51 -1.45 4.58
CA GLN A 98 -1.55 -1.97 3.69
C GLN A 98 -1.39 -3.48 3.41
N LEU A 99 -0.39 -4.12 4.01
CA LEU A 99 -0.02 -5.51 3.70
C LEU A 99 -1.16 -6.50 3.97
N HIS A 100 -1.99 -6.25 5.00
CA HIS A 100 -3.13 -7.10 5.37
C HIS A 100 -4.15 -7.27 4.23
N GLY A 101 -4.28 -6.29 3.32
CA GLY A 101 -5.20 -6.36 2.19
C GLY A 101 -4.72 -7.24 1.02
N SER A 102 -3.43 -7.60 1.00
CA SER A 102 -2.80 -8.42 -0.04
C SER A 102 -1.90 -9.51 0.55
N ILE A 103 -2.19 -9.94 1.77
CA ILE A 103 -1.32 -10.85 2.54
C ILE A 103 -1.21 -12.23 1.87
N MET A 104 -2.30 -12.70 1.24
CA MET A 104 -2.33 -13.98 0.52
C MET A 104 -1.33 -14.01 -0.63
N GLU A 105 -1.29 -12.97 -1.46
CA GLU A 105 -0.35 -12.87 -2.57
C GLU A 105 1.09 -12.92 -2.10
N HIS A 106 1.41 -12.21 -1.01
CA HIS A 106 2.76 -12.15 -0.46
C HIS A 106 3.16 -13.47 0.20
N LEU A 107 2.27 -14.09 0.98
CA LEU A 107 2.51 -15.41 1.58
C LEU A 107 2.77 -16.46 0.50
N ASN A 108 1.94 -16.50 -0.55
CA ASN A 108 2.16 -17.42 -1.67
C ASN A 108 3.51 -17.18 -2.35
N ALA A 109 3.88 -15.91 -2.60
CA ALA A 109 5.18 -15.59 -3.19
C ALA A 109 6.35 -16.06 -2.33
N GLU A 110 6.28 -15.87 -1.01
CA GLU A 110 7.35 -16.25 -0.08
C GLU A 110 7.46 -17.78 0.11
N VAL A 111 6.34 -18.51 0.00
CA VAL A 111 6.35 -19.98 -0.09
C VAL A 111 6.99 -20.43 -1.40
N CYS A 112 6.74 -19.74 -2.51
CA CYS A 112 7.37 -20.03 -3.81
C CYS A 112 8.88 -19.77 -3.78
N LEU A 113 9.32 -18.69 -3.12
CA LEU A 113 10.72 -18.32 -2.92
C LEU A 113 11.44 -19.19 -1.89
N ARG A 114 10.72 -20.06 -1.17
CA ARG A 114 11.25 -20.91 -0.09
C ARG A 114 11.74 -20.15 1.14
N THR A 115 11.36 -18.89 1.28
CA THR A 115 11.53 -18.14 2.54
C THR A 115 10.63 -18.71 3.63
N ILE A 116 9.40 -19.08 3.26
CA ILE A 116 8.43 -19.74 4.14
C ILE A 116 8.38 -21.21 3.77
N VAL A 117 8.72 -22.07 4.72
CA VAL A 117 8.74 -23.54 4.56
C VAL A 117 7.82 -24.25 5.52
N ASP A 118 7.34 -23.56 6.56
CA ASP A 118 6.42 -24.05 7.58
C ASP A 118 5.66 -22.89 8.24
N MET A 119 4.76 -23.22 9.18
CA MET A 119 3.99 -22.21 9.92
C MET A 119 4.87 -21.29 10.77
N GLN A 120 5.97 -21.80 11.32
CA GLN A 120 6.85 -21.03 12.21
C GLN A 120 7.63 -19.95 11.45
N THR A 121 8.16 -20.30 10.28
CA THR A 121 8.84 -19.39 9.35
C THR A 121 7.86 -18.36 8.78
N ALA A 122 6.60 -18.75 8.50
CA ALA A 122 5.55 -17.80 8.12
C ALA A 122 5.28 -16.74 9.20
N SER A 123 5.12 -17.18 10.46
CA SER A 123 4.92 -16.28 11.59
C SER A 123 6.13 -15.38 11.84
N THR A 124 7.34 -15.91 11.72
CA THR A 124 8.58 -15.14 11.81
C THR A 124 8.65 -14.09 10.70
N TRP A 125 8.36 -14.47 9.46
CA TRP A 125 8.34 -13.54 8.33
C TRP A 125 7.39 -12.36 8.59
N LEU A 126 6.16 -12.62 9.04
CA LEU A 126 5.21 -11.54 9.29
C LEU A 126 5.66 -10.60 10.41
N ARG A 127 6.32 -11.12 11.45
CA ARG A 127 6.90 -10.32 12.55
C ARG A 127 7.97 -9.35 12.06
N HIS A 128 8.64 -9.64 10.95
CA HIS A 128 9.62 -8.74 10.32
C HIS A 128 8.99 -7.68 9.40
N THR A 129 7.67 -7.67 9.21
CA THR A 129 7.01 -6.71 8.34
C THR A 129 6.58 -5.44 9.06
N TYR A 130 6.35 -4.36 8.30
CA TYR A 130 5.78 -3.13 8.83
C TYR A 130 4.37 -3.32 9.44
N LEU A 131 3.62 -4.34 8.98
CA LEU A 131 2.31 -4.68 9.55
C LEU A 131 2.43 -5.05 11.02
N TYR A 132 3.42 -5.87 11.41
CA TYR A 132 3.63 -6.26 12.80
C TYR A 132 3.86 -5.03 13.70
N PHE A 133 4.80 -4.17 13.33
CA PHE A 133 5.11 -2.99 14.14
C PHE A 133 3.92 -2.02 14.27
N ARG A 134 3.13 -1.83 13.19
CA ARG A 134 1.92 -1.00 13.25
C ARG A 134 0.80 -1.68 14.03
N ALA A 135 0.66 -3.00 13.95
CA ALA A 135 -0.29 -3.79 14.73
C ALA A 135 0.01 -3.69 16.24
N CYS A 136 1.27 -3.74 16.65
CA CYS A 136 1.66 -3.56 18.05
C CYS A 136 1.34 -2.15 18.58
N LYS A 137 1.51 -1.12 17.74
CA LYS A 137 1.22 0.28 18.11
C LYS A 137 -0.27 0.62 18.08
N GLN A 138 -1.00 0.12 17.09
CA GLN A 138 -2.43 0.40 16.89
C GLN A 138 -3.21 -0.87 16.52
N PRO A 139 -3.40 -1.82 17.47
CA PRO A 139 -4.02 -3.11 17.19
C PRO A 139 -5.44 -3.00 16.62
N LYS A 140 -6.22 -2.04 17.14
CA LYS A 140 -7.62 -1.79 16.74
C LYS A 140 -7.78 -1.55 15.25
N ARG A 141 -6.81 -0.88 14.61
CA ARG A 141 -6.87 -0.54 13.18
C ARG A 141 -6.80 -1.77 12.29
N TYR A 142 -6.10 -2.80 12.74
CA TYR A 142 -5.87 -4.04 12.01
C TYR A 142 -6.79 -5.17 12.47
N GLY A 143 -7.82 -4.88 13.26
CA GLY A 143 -8.76 -5.89 13.77
C GLY A 143 -8.19 -6.77 14.90
N PHE A 144 -7.03 -6.43 15.45
CA PHE A 144 -6.37 -7.17 16.55
C PHE A 144 -6.87 -6.69 17.91
N LEU A 145 -8.18 -6.79 18.15
CA LEU A 145 -8.76 -6.43 19.44
C LEU A 145 -8.45 -7.51 20.50
N PRO A 146 -8.09 -7.13 21.74
CA PRO A 146 -8.11 -8.06 22.85
C PRO A 146 -9.54 -8.57 23.05
N SER A 147 -9.70 -9.88 23.25
CA SER A 147 -10.98 -10.47 23.59
C SER A 147 -11.46 -9.86 24.92
N ASN A 148 -12.65 -9.27 24.95
CA ASN A 148 -13.28 -8.75 26.19
C ASN A 148 -13.80 -9.87 27.10
N LYS A 149 -13.47 -11.14 26.82
CA LYS A 149 -13.87 -12.25 27.67
C LYS A 149 -12.98 -12.31 28.91
N VAL A 150 -13.60 -12.09 30.07
CA VAL A 150 -12.97 -12.28 31.38
C VAL A 150 -12.47 -13.73 31.48
N GLY A 151 -11.14 -13.91 31.56
CA GLY A 151 -10.50 -15.22 31.72
C GLY A 151 -9.76 -15.76 30.49
N GLU A 152 -9.90 -15.14 29.31
CA GLU A 152 -8.97 -15.40 28.20
C GLU A 152 -7.76 -14.47 28.39
N CYS A 153 -6.55 -15.03 28.49
CA CYS A 153 -5.31 -14.25 28.42
C CYS A 153 -5.44 -13.23 27.30
N THR A 154 -5.04 -11.97 27.53
CA THR A 154 -4.95 -10.95 26.49
C THR A 154 -4.28 -11.60 25.29
N ALA A 155 -5.04 -11.96 24.26
CA ALA A 155 -4.48 -12.67 23.12
C ALA A 155 -3.49 -11.69 22.50
N SER A 156 -2.20 -11.94 22.74
CA SER A 156 -1.11 -11.10 22.28
C SER A 156 -1.30 -10.84 20.79
N VAL A 157 -0.86 -9.68 20.31
CA VAL A 157 -0.81 -9.37 18.86
C VAL A 157 -0.17 -10.55 18.10
N GLU A 158 0.77 -11.24 18.73
CA GLU A 158 1.39 -12.47 18.24
C GLU A 158 0.39 -13.60 18.00
N CYS A 159 -0.48 -13.91 18.97
CA CYS A 159 -1.49 -14.95 18.81
C CYS A 159 -2.45 -14.62 17.67
N LYS A 160 -2.82 -13.35 17.51
CA LYS A 160 -3.67 -12.93 16.39
C LYS A 160 -2.97 -13.00 15.04
N ILE A 161 -1.67 -12.74 15.01
CA ILE A 161 -0.84 -12.92 13.82
C ILE A 161 -0.74 -14.39 13.44
N ASP A 162 -0.48 -15.27 14.41
CA ASP A 162 -0.41 -16.71 14.16
C ASP A 162 -1.77 -17.25 13.66
N GLN A 163 -2.88 -16.76 14.22
CA GLN A 163 -4.24 -17.05 13.74
C GLN A 163 -4.46 -16.58 12.31
N MET A 164 -4.05 -15.35 11.98
CA MET A 164 -4.19 -14.78 10.64
C MET A 164 -3.39 -15.60 9.62
N ILE A 165 -2.14 -15.94 9.92
CA ILE A 165 -1.29 -16.72 9.01
C ILE A 165 -1.86 -18.12 8.82
N SER A 166 -2.25 -18.78 9.90
CA SER A 166 -2.87 -20.11 9.84
C SER A 166 -4.12 -20.10 8.96
N HIS A 167 -4.95 -19.06 9.11
CA HIS A 167 -6.14 -18.86 8.29
C HIS A 167 -5.79 -18.68 6.80
N GLU A 168 -4.87 -17.78 6.47
CA GLU A 168 -4.54 -17.47 5.07
C GLU A 168 -3.79 -18.61 4.37
N ILE A 169 -2.85 -19.29 5.05
CA ILE A 169 -2.21 -20.50 4.50
C ILE A 169 -3.25 -21.61 4.29
N GLY A 170 -4.20 -21.77 5.22
CA GLY A 170 -5.31 -22.70 5.05
C GLY A 170 -6.14 -22.39 3.80
N ARG A 171 -6.41 -21.10 3.52
CA ARG A 171 -7.11 -20.67 2.29
C ARG A 171 -6.28 -20.91 1.03
N LEU A 172 -4.98 -20.64 1.05
CA LEU A 172 -4.08 -20.97 -0.06
C LEU A 172 -4.08 -22.48 -0.34
N ALA A 173 -4.12 -23.30 0.71
CA ALA A 173 -4.18 -24.75 0.57
C ALA A 173 -5.52 -25.25 0.02
N GLN A 174 -6.64 -24.70 0.51
CA GLN A 174 -7.98 -25.02 0.01
C GLN A 174 -8.17 -24.71 -1.48
N ASN A 175 -7.49 -23.67 -1.98
CA ASN A 175 -7.54 -23.27 -3.38
C ASN A 175 -6.41 -23.89 -4.23
N GLY A 176 -5.67 -24.87 -3.69
CA GLY A 176 -4.65 -25.61 -4.43
C GLY A 176 -3.44 -24.78 -4.85
N LEU A 177 -3.16 -23.65 -4.19
CA LEU A 177 -1.97 -22.82 -4.43
C LEU A 177 -0.76 -23.29 -3.61
N VAL A 178 -1.02 -23.87 -2.43
CA VAL A 178 -0.02 -24.43 -1.52
C VAL A 178 -0.47 -25.83 -1.12
N VAL A 179 0.48 -26.73 -0.86
CA VAL A 179 0.22 -28.07 -0.32
C VAL A 179 0.99 -28.23 0.98
N SER A 180 0.29 -28.70 2.01
CA SER A 180 0.91 -29.14 3.26
C SER A 180 1.34 -30.60 3.14
N GLU A 181 2.53 -30.92 3.59
CA GLU A 181 3.03 -32.29 3.58
C GLU A 181 2.33 -33.16 4.65
N PRO A 182 1.86 -34.38 4.31
CA PRO A 182 1.22 -35.27 5.26
C PRO A 182 2.11 -35.53 6.48
N GLY A 183 1.59 -35.29 7.68
CA GLY A 183 2.29 -35.55 8.94
C GLY A 183 3.34 -34.49 9.34
N THR A 184 3.45 -33.37 8.62
CA THR A 184 4.37 -32.28 8.95
C THR A 184 3.68 -30.92 8.93
N THR A 185 4.33 -29.90 9.49
CA THR A 185 3.93 -28.49 9.36
C THR A 185 4.49 -27.84 8.10
N HIS A 186 5.15 -28.60 7.22
CA HIS A 186 5.80 -28.07 6.04
C HIS A 186 4.80 -27.70 4.96
N VAL A 187 5.08 -26.59 4.28
CA VAL A 187 4.30 -26.07 3.17
C VAL A 187 5.15 -25.97 1.91
N ARG A 188 4.56 -26.35 0.77
CA ARG A 188 5.19 -26.30 -0.55
C ARG A 188 4.27 -25.62 -1.56
N PRO A 189 4.80 -24.82 -2.48
CA PRO A 189 3.98 -24.22 -3.54
C PRO A 189 3.53 -25.29 -4.55
N THR A 190 2.34 -25.11 -5.12
CA THR A 190 1.91 -25.86 -6.31
C THR A 190 2.34 -25.16 -7.59
N LYS A 191 2.11 -25.78 -8.75
CA LYS A 191 2.30 -25.10 -10.05
C LYS A 191 1.41 -23.86 -10.19
N PHE A 192 0.22 -23.87 -9.62
CA PHE A 192 -0.68 -22.71 -9.64
C PHE A 192 -0.18 -21.60 -8.72
N GLY A 193 0.31 -21.95 -7.51
CA GLY A 193 0.97 -20.99 -6.62
C GLY A 193 2.19 -20.34 -7.27
N ASP A 194 3.03 -21.13 -7.93
CA ASP A 194 4.21 -20.64 -8.67
C ASP A 194 3.80 -19.71 -9.82
N LEU A 195 2.77 -20.06 -10.58
CA LEU A 195 2.24 -19.21 -11.66
C LEU A 195 1.69 -17.88 -11.13
N MET A 196 0.97 -17.93 -10.00
CA MET A 196 0.46 -16.74 -9.32
C MET A 196 1.59 -15.81 -8.89
N ALA A 197 2.64 -16.35 -8.27
CA ALA A 197 3.79 -15.57 -7.82
C ALA A 197 4.58 -14.97 -8.99
N ARG A 198 4.91 -15.79 -10.01
CA ARG A 198 5.71 -15.35 -11.16
C ARG A 198 5.04 -14.25 -11.98
N HIS A 199 3.72 -14.31 -12.11
CA HIS A 199 2.97 -13.35 -12.93
C HIS A 199 2.28 -12.25 -12.12
N SER A 200 2.50 -12.19 -10.80
CA SER A 200 1.84 -11.21 -9.91
C SER A 200 0.32 -11.18 -10.08
N ILE A 201 -0.28 -12.37 -10.20
CA ILE A 201 -1.73 -12.52 -10.38
C ILE A 201 -2.41 -12.44 -9.01
N ARG A 202 -3.54 -11.73 -8.94
CA ARG A 202 -4.33 -11.63 -7.71
C ARG A 202 -4.92 -12.98 -7.33
N PHE A 203 -5.03 -13.24 -6.03
CA PHE A 203 -5.60 -14.48 -5.52
C PHE A 203 -7.00 -14.73 -6.09
N GLN A 204 -7.85 -13.69 -6.12
CA GLN A 204 -9.22 -13.74 -6.66
C GLN A 204 -9.32 -14.13 -8.13
N THR A 205 -8.23 -14.04 -8.90
CA THR A 205 -8.21 -14.45 -10.31
C THR A 205 -7.85 -15.92 -10.49
N MET A 206 -7.24 -16.54 -9.47
CA MET A 206 -6.89 -17.96 -9.48
C MET A 206 -7.99 -18.87 -8.94
N THR A 207 -8.96 -18.32 -8.22
CA THR A 207 -10.10 -19.00 -7.59
C THR A 207 -11.37 -18.83 -8.42
#